data_AF-A0A1W9UJU2-F1
#
_entry.id   AF-A0A1W9UJU2-F1
#
_cell.length_a   1.000
_cell.length_b   1.000
_cell.length_c   1.000
_cell.angle_alpha   90.00
_cell.angle_beta   90.00
_cell.angle_gamma   90.00
#
_symmetry.space_group_name_H-M   'P 1'
#
loop_
_entity.id
_entity.type
_entity.pdbx_description
1 polymer ?
#
loop_
_entity_poly.entity_id
_entity_poly.type
_entity_poly.pdbx_seq_one_letter_code
_entity_poly.pdbx_strand_id
1 'polypeptide(L)'
;MGSSFVIIFLLLAGTVLNYIFVFRLAQASKAVGEEMERANAALEVGRATSDLFLVLAQEASSQDAVDFAQSVRKAEQSLIEVEKRLTESAASLPVDDPVRINLDRLATRTADIHTLIDRVIVRVDAGEWWYVEQLVRIIVYRHRISVIELVEQMGNSTSERRRDAESDVDAARLMLQVVPIVVGLLVVGVVVGTAFVTHRSISKPVERLTDAATRLASGRLEERVPIERIDEFRRLA
;
A
#
# COMPACT_ATOMS: atom_id res chain seq x y z
N MET A 1 -22.16 -31.50 -21.49
CA MET A 1 -20.84 -30.84 -21.60
C MET A 1 -20.84 -29.36 -21.22
N GLY A 2 -21.94 -28.60 -21.39
CA GLY A 2 -21.94 -27.14 -21.11
C GLY A 2 -21.70 -26.72 -19.65
N SER A 3 -22.18 -27.49 -18.66
CA SER A 3 -22.05 -27.11 -17.24
C SER A 3 -20.63 -27.20 -16.68
N SER A 4 -19.87 -28.24 -17.07
CA SER A 4 -18.47 -28.40 -16.66
C SER A 4 -17.59 -27.27 -17.19
N PHE A 5 -17.81 -26.83 -18.43
CA PHE A 5 -17.10 -25.66 -19.00
C PHE A 5 -17.41 -24.37 -18.23
N VAL A 6 -18.68 -24.14 -17.85
CA VAL A 6 -19.08 -22.96 -17.06
C VAL A 6 -18.45 -22.97 -15.67
N ILE A 7 -18.42 -24.13 -14.99
CA ILE A 7 -17.80 -24.24 -13.65
C ILE A 7 -16.30 -23.99 -13.74
N ILE A 8 -15.60 -24.61 -14.70
CA ILE A 8 -14.16 -24.40 -14.89
C ILE A 8 -13.88 -22.94 -15.23
N PHE A 9 -14.66 -22.33 -16.13
CA PHE A 9 -14.52 -20.91 -16.47
C PHE A 9 -14.71 -20.00 -15.25
N LEU A 10 -15.72 -20.25 -14.41
CA LEU A 10 -15.95 -19.46 -13.19
C LEU A 10 -14.82 -19.61 -12.17
N LEU A 11 -14.28 -20.82 -12.00
CA LEU A 11 -13.13 -21.04 -11.12
C LEU A 11 -11.86 -20.35 -11.65
N LEU A 12 -11.64 -20.39 -12.97
CA LEU A 12 -10.49 -19.76 -13.61
C LEU A 12 -10.62 -18.22 -13.56
N ALA A 13 -11.81 -17.68 -13.82
CA ALA A 13 -12.09 -16.26 -13.66
C ALA A 13 -11.91 -15.80 -12.21
N GLY A 14 -12.41 -16.57 -11.23
CA GLY A 14 -12.24 -16.27 -9.81
C GLY A 14 -10.79 -16.28 -9.35
N THR A 15 -9.99 -17.25 -9.82
CA THR A 15 -8.55 -17.32 -9.49
C THR A 15 -7.75 -16.19 -10.14
N VAL A 16 -8.05 -15.83 -11.39
CA VAL A 16 -7.44 -14.66 -12.07
C VAL A 16 -7.80 -13.36 -11.34
N LEU A 17 -9.07 -13.17 -10.97
CA LEU A 17 -9.50 -12.00 -10.20
C LEU A 17 -8.72 -11.92 -8.87
N ASN A 18 -8.68 -13.03 -8.13
CA ASN A 18 -8.01 -13.09 -6.84
C ASN A 18 -6.51 -12.77 -6.96
N TYR A 19 -5.85 -13.31 -7.99
CA TYR A 19 -4.45 -13.02 -8.27
C TYR A 19 -4.21 -11.53 -8.53
N ILE A 20 -5.04 -10.88 -9.36
CA ILE A 20 -4.93 -9.44 -9.66
C ILE A 20 -5.10 -8.62 -8.38
N PHE A 21 -6.04 -8.99 -7.50
CA PHE A 21 -6.26 -8.28 -6.24
C PHE A 21 -5.10 -8.42 -5.27
N VAL A 22 -4.58 -9.63 -5.07
CA VAL A 22 -3.40 -9.86 -4.22
C VAL A 22 -2.20 -9.08 -4.75
N PHE A 23 -2.00 -9.06 -6.06
CA PHE A 23 -0.92 -8.30 -6.69
C PHE A 23 -1.05 -6.79 -6.46
N ARG A 24 -2.25 -6.22 -6.66
CA ARG A 24 -2.52 -4.80 -6.37
C ARG A 24 -2.32 -4.46 -4.90
N LEU A 25 -2.79 -5.33 -3.98
CA LEU A 25 -2.61 -5.14 -2.55
C LEU A 25 -1.13 -5.15 -2.16
N ALA A 26 -0.34 -6.06 -2.74
CA ALA A 26 1.10 -6.11 -2.52
C ALA A 26 1.81 -4.85 -3.03
N GLN A 27 1.42 -4.34 -4.21
CA GLN A 27 1.94 -3.07 -4.74
C GLN A 27 1.57 -1.87 -3.85
N ALA A 28 0.31 -1.77 -3.43
CA ALA A 28 -0.15 -0.70 -2.53
C ALA A 28 0.59 -0.74 -1.18
N SER A 29 0.73 -1.94 -0.59
CA SER A 29 1.48 -2.10 0.66
C SER A 29 2.95 -1.72 0.53
N LYS A 30 3.58 -2.03 -0.61
CA LYS A 30 4.95 -1.65 -0.89
C LYS A 30 5.08 -0.12 -1.00
N ALA A 31 4.18 0.53 -1.74
CA ALA A 31 4.16 1.98 -1.88
C ALA A 31 3.99 2.69 -0.51
N VAL A 32 3.09 2.20 0.35
CA VAL A 32 2.92 2.72 1.72
C VAL A 32 4.18 2.55 2.55
N GLY A 33 4.86 1.39 2.43
CA GLY A 33 6.12 1.14 3.12
C GLY A 33 7.21 2.13 2.72
N GLU A 34 7.37 2.37 1.42
CA GLU A 34 8.34 3.35 0.89
C GLU A 34 8.02 4.78 1.34
N GLU A 35 6.75 5.18 1.35
CA GLU A 35 6.37 6.52 1.84
C GLU A 35 6.62 6.69 3.34
N MET A 36 6.39 5.64 4.13
CA MET A 36 6.67 5.66 5.56
C MET A 36 8.17 5.72 5.86
N GLU A 37 9.00 5.05 5.05
CA GLU A 37 10.46 5.14 5.13
C GLU A 37 10.95 6.56 4.86
N ARG A 38 10.43 7.23 3.83
CA ARG A 38 10.76 8.64 3.53
C ARG A 38 10.35 9.59 4.66
N ALA A 39 9.15 9.41 5.20
CA ALA A 39 8.67 10.22 6.32
C ALA A 39 9.52 10.00 7.59
N ASN A 40 9.94 8.76 7.86
CA ASN A 40 10.85 8.46 8.96
C ASN A 40 12.23 9.11 8.75
N ALA A 41 12.79 9.06 7.54
CA ALA A 41 14.05 9.73 7.24
C ALA A 41 13.97 11.25 7.46
N ALA A 42 12.86 11.88 7.03
CA ALA A 42 12.58 13.30 7.30
C ALA A 42 12.50 13.61 8.81
N LEU A 43 11.81 12.77 9.58
CA LEU A 43 11.70 12.92 11.03
C LEU A 43 13.06 12.75 11.72
N GLU A 44 13.88 11.80 11.27
CA GLU A 44 15.24 11.59 11.78
C GLU A 44 16.13 12.81 11.54
N VAL A 45 16.05 13.44 10.37
CA VAL A 45 16.75 14.70 10.07
C VAL A 45 16.29 15.82 11.02
N GLY A 46 14.98 15.93 11.26
CA GLY A 46 14.45 16.91 12.23
C GLY A 46 14.95 16.67 13.66
N ARG A 47 15.05 15.42 14.08
CA ARG A 47 15.60 15.04 15.39
C ARG A 47 17.10 15.33 15.49
N ALA A 48 17.90 14.87 14.53
CA ALA A 48 19.34 15.11 14.50
C ALA A 48 19.67 16.62 14.48
N THR A 49 18.90 17.41 13.74
CA THR A 49 19.03 18.87 13.72
C THR A 49 18.71 19.47 15.10
N SER A 50 17.68 18.97 15.78
CA SER A 50 17.32 19.43 17.12
C SER A 50 18.38 19.06 18.16
N ASP A 51 18.94 17.85 18.06
CA ASP A 51 20.02 17.38 18.93
C ASP A 51 21.29 18.22 18.72
N LEU A 52 21.64 18.52 17.47
CA LEU A 52 22.73 19.44 17.15
C LEU A 52 22.54 20.83 17.77
N PHE A 53 21.33 21.40 17.67
CA PHE A 53 21.03 22.69 18.28
C PHE A 53 21.08 22.66 19.81
N LEU A 54 20.67 21.55 20.42
CA LEU A 54 20.79 21.35 21.86
C LEU A 54 22.27 21.31 22.28
N VAL A 55 23.11 20.56 21.56
CA VAL A 55 24.55 20.49 21.79
C VAL A 55 25.19 21.87 21.62
N LEU A 56 24.88 22.60 20.54
CA LEU A 56 25.38 23.96 20.33
C LEU A 56 25.04 24.89 21.50
N ALA A 57 23.81 24.85 22.02
CA ALA A 57 23.38 25.69 23.13
C ALA A 57 24.03 25.29 24.47
N GLN A 58 24.13 23.98 24.74
CA GLN A 58 24.72 23.46 25.97
C GLN A 58 26.22 23.74 26.02
N GLU A 59 26.94 23.42 24.94
CA GLU A 59 28.39 23.54 24.90
C GLU A 59 28.85 25.00 24.83
N ALA A 60 28.09 25.89 24.16
CA ALA A 60 28.42 27.32 24.12
C ALA A 60 28.47 27.94 25.53
N SER A 61 27.73 27.39 26.48
CA SER A 61 27.70 27.86 27.87
C SER A 61 28.92 27.40 28.68
N SER A 62 29.62 26.35 28.24
CA SER A 62 30.82 25.83 28.92
C SER A 62 32.07 26.68 28.68
N GLN A 63 32.12 27.37 27.53
CA GLN A 63 33.26 28.13 27.03
C GLN A 63 34.56 27.30 26.92
N ASP A 64 34.46 25.97 26.82
CA ASP A 64 35.58 25.08 26.48
C ASP A 64 35.61 24.84 24.97
N ALA A 65 36.63 25.35 24.29
CA ALA A 65 36.73 25.27 22.83
C ALA A 65 36.91 23.83 22.32
N VAL A 66 37.64 23.00 23.07
CA VAL A 66 37.96 21.62 22.67
C VAL A 66 36.71 20.76 22.79
N ASP A 67 36.05 20.82 23.95
CA ASP A 67 34.84 20.05 24.21
C ASP A 67 33.71 20.50 23.29
N PHE A 68 33.56 21.82 23.07
CA PHE A 68 32.60 22.37 22.12
C PHE A 68 32.78 21.81 20.71
N ALA A 69 33.99 21.94 20.14
CA ALA A 69 34.25 21.52 18.77
C ALA A 69 34.06 20.01 18.61
N GLN A 70 34.44 19.21 19.61
CA GLN A 70 34.28 17.77 19.58
C GLN A 70 32.79 17.35 19.63
N SER A 71 32.02 17.89 20.58
CA SER A 71 30.60 17.57 20.74
C SER A 71 29.78 18.01 19.51
N VAL A 72 30.04 19.22 19.00
CA VAL A 72 29.34 19.77 17.83
C VAL A 72 29.66 18.96 16.57
N ARG A 73 30.93 18.61 16.30
CA ARG A 73 31.28 17.76 15.15
C ARG A 73 30.65 16.37 15.22
N LYS A 74 30.54 15.80 16.41
CA LYS A 74 29.87 14.50 16.60
C LYS A 74 28.38 14.60 16.25
N ALA A 75 27.70 15.66 16.71
CA ALA A 75 26.29 15.88 16.39
C ALA A 75 26.09 16.19 14.89
N GLU A 76 26.99 16.97 14.30
CA GLU A 76 27.01 17.25 12.87
C GLU A 76 27.18 15.97 12.04
N GLN A 77 28.09 15.08 12.41
CA GLN A 77 28.30 13.81 11.72
C GLN A 77 27.02 12.95 11.74
N SER A 78 26.30 12.93 12.86
CA SER A 78 25.00 12.27 12.97
C SER A 78 23.96 12.89 12.01
N LEU A 79 23.96 14.22 11.85
CA LEU A 79 23.11 14.92 10.89
C LEU A 79 23.46 14.53 9.44
N ILE A 80 24.74 14.50 9.07
CA ILE A 80 25.19 14.10 7.73
C ILE A 80 24.72 12.68 7.38
N GLU A 81 24.80 11.74 8.34
CA GLU A 81 24.38 10.37 8.13
C GLU A 81 22.87 10.25 7.86
N VAL A 82 22.03 11.00 8.58
CA VAL A 82 20.57 10.99 8.35
C VAL A 82 20.19 11.74 7.07
N GLU A 83 20.89 12.81 6.71
CA GLU A 83 20.69 13.51 5.43
C GLU A 83 21.00 12.63 4.22
N LYS A 84 22.05 11.81 4.33
CA LYS A 84 22.38 10.84 3.29
C LYS A 84 21.21 9.86 3.09
N ARG A 85 20.66 9.31 4.18
CA ARG A 85 19.46 8.43 4.11
C ARG A 85 18.26 9.15 3.51
N LEU A 86 18.04 10.42 3.87
CA LEU A 86 16.98 11.26 3.30
C LEU A 86 17.13 11.35 1.78
N THR A 87 18.34 11.66 1.30
CA THR A 87 18.65 11.82 -0.12
C THR A 87 18.50 10.51 -0.89
N GLU A 88 18.95 9.39 -0.31
CA GLU A 88 18.76 8.05 -0.88
C GLU A 88 17.28 7.69 -0.99
N SER A 89 16.47 8.03 0.01
CA SER A 89 15.02 7.79 -0.01
C SER A 89 14.29 8.63 -1.09
N ALA A 90 14.77 9.85 -1.34
CA ALA A 90 14.23 10.77 -2.33
C ALA A 90 14.59 10.38 -3.78
N ALA A 91 15.72 9.70 -3.99
CA ALA A 91 16.23 9.34 -5.32
C ALA A 91 15.27 8.43 -6.12
N SER A 92 14.40 7.68 -5.44
CA SER A 92 13.39 6.82 -6.04
C SER A 92 12.20 7.55 -6.66
N LEU A 93 12.00 8.83 -6.32
CA LEU A 93 10.84 9.61 -6.74
C LEU A 93 11.07 10.34 -8.08
N PRO A 94 10.01 10.55 -8.89
CA PRO A 94 10.07 11.43 -10.06
C PRO A 94 10.54 12.85 -9.68
N VAL A 95 11.22 13.53 -10.60
CA VAL A 95 11.77 14.89 -10.38
C VAL A 95 10.66 15.90 -10.03
N ASP A 96 9.48 15.73 -10.61
CA ASP A 96 8.33 16.62 -10.40
C ASP A 96 7.44 16.21 -9.22
N ASP A 97 7.82 15.17 -8.44
CA ASP A 97 7.03 14.73 -7.29
C ASP A 97 7.09 15.78 -6.15
N PRO A 98 5.94 16.26 -5.64
CA PRO A 98 5.91 17.21 -4.52
C PRO A 98 6.67 16.74 -3.28
N VAL A 99 6.70 15.43 -3.00
CA VAL A 99 7.46 14.87 -1.85
C VAL A 99 8.94 14.98 -2.11
N ARG A 100 9.42 14.68 -3.32
CA ARG A 100 10.83 14.85 -3.66
C ARG A 100 11.27 16.31 -3.51
N ILE A 101 10.47 17.24 -4.03
CA ILE A 101 10.73 18.68 -3.91
C ILE A 101 10.85 19.09 -2.43
N ASN A 102 10.00 18.56 -1.55
CA ASN A 102 10.06 18.85 -0.12
C ASN A 102 11.26 18.21 0.58
N LEU A 103 11.63 16.98 0.22
CA LEU A 103 12.83 16.31 0.74
C LEU A 103 14.11 17.04 0.30
N ASP A 104 14.19 17.46 -0.96
CA ASP A 104 15.31 18.23 -1.51
C ASP A 104 15.42 19.61 -0.83
N ARG A 105 14.29 20.26 -0.54
CA ARG A 105 14.26 21.51 0.25
C ARG A 105 14.76 21.29 1.67
N LEU A 106 14.36 20.19 2.32
CA LEU A 106 14.86 19.86 3.65
C LEU A 106 16.37 19.65 3.62
N ALA A 107 16.87 18.83 2.70
CA ALA A 107 18.31 18.57 2.52
C ALA A 107 19.11 19.86 2.25
N THR A 108 18.57 20.76 1.42
CA THR A 108 19.21 22.06 1.14
C THR A 108 19.27 22.93 2.40
N ARG A 109 18.18 22.98 3.18
CA ARG A 109 18.14 23.78 4.41
C ARG A 109 19.07 23.24 5.50
N THR A 110 19.23 21.93 5.57
CA THR A 110 20.13 21.33 6.57
C THR A 110 21.58 21.41 6.12
N ALA A 111 21.86 21.41 4.82
CA ALA A 111 23.19 21.73 4.28
C ALA A 111 23.69 23.14 4.66
N ASP A 112 22.78 24.14 4.73
CA ASP A 112 23.12 25.48 5.22
C ASP A 112 23.58 25.46 6.69
N ILE A 113 23.12 24.49 7.50
CA ILE A 113 23.51 24.33 8.91
C ILE A 113 24.99 23.94 9.01
N HIS A 114 25.51 23.09 8.13
CA HIS A 114 26.94 22.71 8.10
C HIS A 114 27.84 23.94 7.92
N THR A 115 27.50 24.80 6.96
CA THR A 115 28.25 26.05 6.73
C THR A 115 28.20 26.98 7.95
N LEU A 116 27.10 26.97 8.71
CA LEU A 116 26.98 27.75 9.94
C LEU A 116 27.81 27.13 11.08
N ILE A 117 27.81 25.81 11.23
CA ILE A 117 28.64 25.08 12.21
C ILE A 117 30.11 25.40 11.99
N ASP A 118 30.60 25.29 10.76
CA ASP A 118 32.00 25.61 10.43
C ASP A 118 32.38 27.03 10.86
N ARG A 119 31.51 28.00 10.59
CA ARG A 119 31.73 29.39 11.02
C ARG A 119 31.74 29.54 12.54
N VAL A 120 30.88 28.82 13.24
CA VAL A 120 30.82 28.83 14.71
C VAL A 120 32.10 28.23 15.29
N ILE A 121 32.56 27.08 14.77
CA ILE A 121 33.80 26.43 15.24
C ILE A 121 35.01 27.35 15.04
N VAL A 122 35.16 27.98 13.88
CA VAL A 122 36.25 28.94 13.62
C VAL A 122 36.25 30.10 14.62
N ARG A 123 35.07 30.55 15.07
CA ARG A 123 34.93 31.65 16.05
C ARG A 123 35.20 31.19 17.48
N VAL A 124 34.84 29.95 17.80
CA VAL A 124 35.21 29.30 19.06
C VAL A 124 36.73 29.16 19.16
N ASP A 125 37.40 28.72 18.10
CA ASP A 125 38.87 28.61 18.04
C ASP A 125 39.56 29.98 18.21
N ALA A 126 38.90 31.06 17.77
CA ALA A 126 39.35 32.44 17.96
C ALA A 126 39.03 33.01 19.35
N GLY A 127 38.35 32.27 20.23
CA GLY A 127 37.93 32.71 21.56
C GLY A 127 36.80 33.76 21.56
N GLU A 128 36.08 33.91 20.44
CA GLU A 128 35.02 34.91 20.27
C GLU A 128 33.67 34.45 20.85
N TRP A 129 33.65 34.00 22.11
CA TRP A 129 32.48 33.36 22.75
C TRP A 129 31.21 34.21 22.75
N TRP A 130 31.34 35.53 22.97
CA TRP A 130 30.18 36.43 22.91
C TRP A 130 29.49 36.40 21.53
N TYR A 131 30.28 36.33 20.46
CA TYR A 131 29.74 36.25 19.10
C TYR A 131 29.11 34.88 18.84
N VAL A 132 29.74 33.81 19.34
CA VAL A 132 29.21 32.44 19.28
C VAL A 132 27.86 32.33 19.98
N GLU A 133 27.71 32.85 21.19
CA GLU A 133 26.43 32.84 21.92
C GLU A 133 25.32 33.58 21.16
N GLN A 134 25.64 34.73 20.55
CA GLN A 134 24.68 35.48 19.73
C GLN A 134 24.28 34.71 18.47
N LEU A 135 25.27 34.11 17.77
CA LEU A 135 25.01 33.29 16.60
C LEU A 135 24.16 32.08 16.93
N VAL A 136 24.51 31.32 17.97
CA VAL A 136 23.76 30.15 18.42
C VAL A 136 22.32 30.53 18.74
N ARG A 137 22.09 31.64 19.46
CA ARG A 137 20.73 32.12 19.76
C ARG A 137 19.91 32.40 18.50
N ILE A 138 20.50 33.06 17.51
CA ILE A 138 19.83 33.38 16.24
C ILE A 138 19.56 32.10 15.42
N ILE A 139 20.55 31.21 15.33
CA ILE A 139 20.48 29.97 14.54
C ILE A 139 19.43 29.03 15.13
N VAL A 140 19.50 28.77 16.44
CA VAL A 140 18.59 27.86 17.14
C VAL A 140 17.15 28.35 17.01
N TYR A 141 16.89 29.65 17.13
CA TYR A 141 15.52 30.16 16.97
C TYR A 141 15.02 30.03 15.53
N ARG A 142 15.79 30.49 14.54
CA ARG A 142 15.35 30.56 13.14
C ARG A 142 15.24 29.20 12.48
N HIS A 143 16.25 28.34 12.64
CA HIS A 143 16.29 27.06 11.94
C HIS A 143 15.37 26.02 12.58
N ARG A 144 15.19 26.06 13.90
CA ARG A 144 14.27 25.16 14.59
C ARG A 144 12.84 25.32 14.08
N ILE A 145 12.35 26.56 13.93
CA ILE A 145 11.00 26.81 13.39
C ILE A 145 10.90 26.26 11.96
N SER A 146 11.90 26.56 11.13
CA SER A 146 11.92 26.17 9.72
C SER A 146 11.92 24.66 9.50
N VAL A 147 12.68 23.92 10.32
CA VAL A 147 12.82 22.46 10.20
C VAL A 147 11.58 21.78 10.77
N ILE A 148 11.05 22.25 11.90
CA ILE A 148 9.80 21.73 12.47
C ILE A 148 8.65 21.91 11.47
N GLU A 149 8.52 23.08 10.85
CA GLU A 149 7.46 23.35 9.88
C GLU A 149 7.55 22.42 8.66
N LEU A 150 8.75 22.19 8.11
CA LEU A 150 8.93 21.27 6.99
C LEU A 150 8.64 19.81 7.37
N VAL A 151 9.08 19.39 8.55
CA VAL A 151 8.80 18.05 9.07
C VAL A 151 7.30 17.85 9.31
N GLU A 152 6.61 18.87 9.82
CA GLU A 152 5.16 18.85 10.02
C GLU A 152 4.39 18.82 8.69
N GLN A 153 4.81 19.64 7.71
CA GLN A 153 4.24 19.61 6.36
C GLN A 153 4.38 18.23 5.70
N MET A 154 5.55 17.59 5.84
CA MET A 154 5.76 16.22 5.34
C MET A 154 4.95 15.18 6.12
N GLY A 155 4.79 15.35 7.43
CA GLY A 155 3.90 14.51 8.23
C GLY A 155 2.45 14.56 7.75
N ASN A 156 1.97 15.78 7.45
CA ASN A 156 0.63 16.00 6.92
C ASN A 156 0.45 15.40 5.51
N SER A 157 1.39 15.64 4.58
CA SER A 157 1.31 15.09 3.22
C SER A 157 1.40 13.56 3.20
N THR A 158 2.23 12.98 4.07
CA THR A 158 2.33 11.52 4.22
C THR A 158 1.05 10.95 4.81
N SER A 159 0.45 11.62 5.81
CA SER A 159 -0.81 11.18 6.39
C SER A 159 -1.96 11.22 5.38
N GLU A 160 -1.97 12.20 4.48
CA GLU A 160 -2.97 12.29 3.41
C GLU A 160 -2.81 11.16 2.39
N ARG A 161 -1.60 10.98 1.82
CA ARG A 161 -1.29 9.85 0.92
C ARG A 161 -1.57 8.50 1.56
N ARG A 162 -1.32 8.37 2.86
CA ARG A 162 -1.62 7.15 3.63
C ARG A 162 -3.11 6.90 3.74
N ARG A 163 -3.94 7.91 3.99
CA ARG A 163 -5.41 7.74 4.03
C ARG A 163 -5.95 7.28 2.68
N ASP A 164 -5.42 7.83 1.59
CA ASP A 164 -5.82 7.41 0.24
C ASP A 164 -5.44 5.95 -0.01
N ALA A 165 -4.21 5.57 0.31
CA ALA A 165 -3.73 4.19 0.16
C ALA A 165 -4.43 3.19 1.11
N GLU A 166 -4.78 3.60 2.34
CA GLU A 166 -5.57 2.79 3.28
C GLU A 166 -6.98 2.55 2.74
N SER A 167 -7.60 3.55 2.10
CA SER A 167 -8.92 3.37 1.47
C SER A 167 -8.88 2.36 0.31
N ASP A 168 -7.81 2.37 -0.48
CA ASP A 168 -7.58 1.39 -1.56
C ASP A 168 -7.34 -0.02 -1.01
N VAL A 169 -6.61 -0.13 0.10
CA VAL A 169 -6.35 -1.40 0.81
C VAL A 169 -7.64 -1.98 1.39
N ASP A 170 -8.49 -1.17 2.01
CA ASP A 170 -9.75 -1.61 2.59
C ASP A 170 -10.75 -2.03 1.51
N ALA A 171 -10.82 -1.29 0.40
CA ALA A 171 -11.61 -1.68 -0.77
C ALA A 171 -11.11 -3.02 -1.36
N ALA A 172 -9.79 -3.20 -1.50
CA ALA A 172 -9.20 -4.45 -1.98
C ALA A 172 -9.46 -5.63 -1.04
N ARG A 173 -9.43 -5.41 0.29
CA ARG A 173 -9.77 -6.42 1.30
C ARG A 173 -11.22 -6.86 1.23
N LEU A 174 -12.15 -5.91 1.10
CA LEU A 174 -13.58 -6.22 0.90
C LEU A 174 -13.78 -7.05 -0.36
N MET A 175 -13.13 -6.70 -1.47
CA MET A 175 -13.20 -7.48 -2.70
C MET A 175 -12.60 -8.89 -2.54
N LEU A 176 -11.47 -9.04 -1.84
CA LEU A 176 -10.85 -10.33 -1.53
C LEU A 176 -11.76 -11.26 -0.70
N GLN A 177 -12.61 -10.72 0.17
CA GLN A 177 -13.56 -11.51 0.95
C GLN A 177 -14.85 -11.80 0.19
N VAL A 178 -15.41 -10.82 -0.51
CA VAL A 178 -16.73 -10.93 -1.14
C VAL A 178 -16.67 -11.73 -2.45
N VAL A 179 -15.65 -11.53 -3.28
CA VAL A 179 -15.54 -12.18 -4.60
C VAL A 179 -15.55 -13.71 -4.49
N PRO A 180 -14.75 -14.36 -3.62
CA PRO A 180 -14.78 -15.82 -3.51
C PRO A 180 -16.14 -16.35 -3.06
N ILE A 181 -16.83 -15.62 -2.18
CA ILE A 181 -18.17 -16.00 -1.70
C ILE A 181 -19.17 -15.95 -2.86
N VAL A 182 -19.17 -14.87 -3.64
CA VAL A 182 -20.06 -14.71 -4.80
C VAL A 182 -19.77 -15.76 -5.87
N VAL A 183 -18.49 -16.00 -6.20
CA VAL A 183 -18.09 -17.04 -7.15
C VAL A 183 -18.49 -18.42 -6.64
N GLY A 184 -18.29 -18.71 -5.34
CA GLY A 184 -18.71 -19.95 -4.71
C GLY A 184 -20.22 -20.17 -4.79
N LEU A 185 -21.02 -19.15 -4.49
CA LEU A 185 -22.48 -19.18 -4.62
C LEU A 185 -22.92 -19.42 -6.08
N LEU A 186 -22.26 -18.79 -7.05
CA LEU A 186 -22.53 -19.02 -8.48
C LEU A 186 -22.24 -20.47 -8.87
N VAL A 187 -21.11 -21.03 -8.42
CA VAL A 187 -20.75 -22.43 -8.68
C VAL A 187 -21.79 -23.37 -8.07
N VAL A 188 -22.18 -23.17 -6.81
CA VAL A 188 -23.24 -23.96 -6.15
C VAL A 188 -24.56 -23.85 -6.91
N GLY A 189 -24.94 -22.64 -7.33
CA GLY A 189 -26.15 -22.40 -8.12
C GLY A 189 -26.16 -23.16 -9.45
N VAL A 190 -25.03 -23.15 -10.18
CA VAL A 190 -24.88 -23.93 -11.43
C VAL A 190 -24.97 -25.43 -11.16
N VAL A 191 -24.33 -25.93 -10.09
CA VAL A 191 -24.40 -27.36 -9.72
C VAL A 191 -25.83 -27.77 -9.36
N VAL A 192 -26.51 -27.02 -8.51
CA VAL A 192 -27.90 -27.31 -8.10
C VAL A 192 -28.84 -27.20 -9.29
N GLY A 193 -28.72 -26.16 -10.11
CA GLY A 193 -29.55 -25.98 -11.30
C GLY A 193 -29.38 -27.12 -12.30
N THR A 194 -28.14 -27.54 -12.56
CA THR A 194 -27.87 -28.64 -13.48
C THR A 194 -28.33 -29.99 -12.92
N ALA A 195 -28.15 -30.24 -11.61
CA ALA A 195 -28.68 -31.41 -10.95
C ALA A 195 -30.21 -31.47 -11.02
N PHE A 196 -30.89 -30.34 -10.77
CA PHE A 196 -32.35 -30.26 -10.85
C PHE A 196 -32.89 -30.50 -12.27
N VAL A 197 -32.27 -29.89 -13.28
CA VAL A 197 -32.62 -30.12 -14.69
C VAL A 197 -32.42 -31.58 -15.06
N THR A 198 -31.28 -32.18 -14.66
CA THR A 198 -30.95 -33.59 -14.94
C THR A 198 -31.93 -34.53 -14.25
N HIS A 199 -32.28 -34.26 -12.98
CA HIS A 199 -33.26 -35.05 -12.25
C HIS A 199 -34.63 -34.99 -12.92
N ARG A 200 -35.11 -33.79 -13.28
CA ARG A 200 -36.40 -33.60 -13.95
C ARG A 200 -36.44 -34.19 -15.36
N SER A 201 -35.32 -34.17 -16.09
CA SER A 201 -35.22 -34.76 -17.43
C SER A 201 -35.21 -36.29 -17.42
N ILE A 202 -34.75 -36.92 -16.32
CA ILE A 202 -34.75 -38.38 -16.17
C ILE A 202 -36.06 -38.89 -15.55
N SER A 203 -36.56 -38.23 -14.50
CA SER A 203 -37.75 -38.68 -13.78
C SER A 203 -39.01 -38.65 -14.65
N LYS A 204 -39.22 -37.62 -15.49
CA LYS A 204 -40.39 -37.53 -16.38
C LYS A 204 -40.51 -38.69 -17.39
N PRO A 205 -39.44 -39.07 -18.14
CA PRO A 205 -39.51 -40.23 -19.01
C PRO A 205 -39.71 -41.55 -18.26
N VAL A 206 -39.09 -41.73 -17.09
CA VAL A 206 -39.26 -42.94 -16.28
C VAL A 206 -40.71 -43.07 -15.78
N GLU A 207 -41.30 -41.98 -15.34
CA GLU A 207 -42.72 -41.92 -14.95
C GLU A 207 -43.64 -42.27 -16.12
N ARG A 208 -43.39 -41.72 -17.32
CA ARG A 208 -44.12 -42.07 -18.55
C ARG A 208 -43.98 -43.55 -18.93
N LEU A 209 -42.79 -44.13 -18.78
CA LEU A 209 -42.55 -45.56 -19.04
C LEU A 209 -43.29 -46.44 -18.02
N THR A 210 -43.34 -46.01 -16.76
CA THR A 210 -44.02 -46.73 -15.67
C THR A 210 -45.54 -46.69 -15.87
N ASP A 211 -46.09 -45.54 -16.24
CA ASP A 211 -47.51 -45.38 -16.58
C ASP A 211 -47.90 -46.20 -17.81
N ALA A 212 -47.07 -46.19 -18.86
CA ALA A 212 -47.29 -46.97 -20.06
C ALA A 212 -47.27 -48.49 -19.76
N ALA A 213 -46.31 -48.95 -18.95
CA ALA A 213 -46.24 -50.35 -18.53
C ALA A 213 -47.47 -50.76 -17.69
N THR A 214 -47.95 -49.89 -16.81
CA THR A 214 -49.15 -50.12 -15.99
C THR A 214 -50.42 -50.20 -16.85
N ARG A 215 -50.52 -49.36 -17.90
CA ARG A 215 -51.64 -49.38 -18.86
C ARG A 215 -51.63 -50.61 -19.77
N LEU A 216 -50.44 -51.05 -20.20
CA LEU A 216 -50.27 -52.32 -20.93
C LEU A 216 -50.66 -53.52 -20.06
N ALA A 217 -50.23 -53.55 -18.79
CA ALA A 217 -50.57 -54.62 -17.85
C ALA A 217 -52.07 -54.68 -17.51
N SER A 218 -52.78 -53.55 -17.63
CA SER A 218 -54.25 -53.48 -17.45
C SER A 218 -55.04 -53.78 -18.75
N GLY A 219 -54.38 -54.28 -19.80
CA GLY A 219 -55.03 -54.87 -20.97
C GLY A 219 -55.36 -53.90 -22.11
N ARG A 220 -54.85 -52.66 -22.09
CA ARG A 220 -55.03 -51.69 -23.19
C ARG A 220 -53.85 -51.77 -24.17
N LEU A 221 -53.99 -52.61 -25.20
CA LEU A 221 -52.93 -52.88 -26.19
C LEU A 221 -52.84 -51.88 -27.36
N GLU A 222 -53.78 -50.93 -27.46
CA GLU A 222 -53.92 -50.05 -28.63
C GLU A 222 -53.27 -48.65 -28.45
N GLU A 223 -52.79 -48.29 -27.25
CA GLU A 223 -52.30 -46.94 -26.96
C GLU A 223 -50.80 -46.78 -27.29
N ARG A 224 -50.48 -45.98 -28.31
CA ARG A 224 -49.10 -45.63 -28.69
C ARG A 224 -48.62 -44.43 -27.86
N VAL A 225 -47.53 -44.59 -27.12
CA VAL A 225 -46.89 -43.49 -26.39
C VAL A 225 -46.15 -42.58 -27.38
N PRO A 226 -46.50 -41.29 -27.49
CA PRO A 226 -45.73 -40.35 -28.30
C PRO A 226 -44.38 -40.08 -27.61
N ILE A 227 -43.30 -40.56 -28.24
CA ILE A 227 -41.94 -40.22 -27.82
C ILE A 227 -41.62 -38.87 -28.46
N GLU A 228 -41.73 -37.80 -27.67
CA GLU A 228 -41.24 -36.49 -28.06
C GLU A 228 -39.71 -36.51 -27.98
N ARG A 229 -39.07 -36.86 -29.10
CA ARG A 229 -37.61 -36.88 -29.24
C ARG A 229 -37.14 -35.43 -29.42
N ILE A 230 -36.43 -34.91 -28.44
CA ILE A 230 -35.69 -33.64 -28.59
C ILE A 230 -34.46 -33.96 -29.44
N ASP A 231 -34.57 -33.78 -30.76
CA ASP A 231 -33.45 -33.95 -31.68
C ASP A 231 -32.45 -32.79 -31.51
N GLU A 232 -31.38 -33.05 -30.74
CA GLU A 232 -30.26 -32.13 -30.55
C GLU A 232 -29.40 -31.92 -31.83
N PHE A 233 -29.68 -32.66 -32.92
CA PHE A 233 -28.92 -32.63 -34.17
C PHE A 233 -29.32 -31.53 -35.18
N ARG A 234 -30.33 -30.70 -34.90
CA ARG A 234 -30.78 -29.65 -35.85
C ARG A 234 -29.97 -28.34 -35.79
N ARG A 235 -28.94 -28.23 -34.94
CA ARG A 235 -28.17 -26.98 -34.73
C ARG A 235 -26.79 -26.93 -35.40
N LEU A 236 -26.46 -27.88 -36.29
CA LEU A 236 -25.18 -27.90 -37.01
C LEU A 236 -25.34 -27.92 -38.55
N ALA A 237 -26.40 -27.31 -39.09
CA ALA A 237 -26.58 -27.07 -40.52
C ALA A 237 -26.74 -25.58 -40.82
#